data_AF-J9ELS0-F1
#
_entry.id   AF-J9ELS0-F1
#
_cell.length_a   1.000
_cell.length_b   1.000
_cell.length_c   1.000
_cell.angle_alpha   90.00
_cell.angle_beta   90.00
_cell.angle_gamma   90.00
#
_symmetry.space_group_name_H-M   'P 1'
#
loop_
_entity.id
_entity.type
_entity.pdbx_description
1 polymer ?
#
loop_
_entity_poly.entity_id
_entity_poly.type
_entity_poly.pdbx_seq_one_letter_code
_entity_poly.pdbx_strand_id
1 'polypeptide(L)'
;MKDSTTSTVIVSEFRSPEDISRCFDKPATFFMMLELGFGQGTVAQMIKLLMERYSYANAGMLEWRQVIEEAANNVLAGEFFEKYFTQPGLPLIYVSLTANGLKLTQTVTVMKQVINTSLAIIPLDIAIIDVPDRTVIILSNQTKMISLKHNGLMILDPDRRTHAIIVYEVS
;
A
#
# COMPACT_ATOMS: atom_id res chain seq x y z
N MET A 1 -12.53 -7.62 19.84
CA MET A 1 -11.86 -7.22 18.58
C MET A 1 -12.70 -6.10 17.98
N LYS A 2 -12.38 -4.83 18.31
CA LYS A 2 -13.13 -3.66 17.80
C LYS A 2 -12.66 -3.40 16.37
N ASP A 3 -13.47 -3.84 15.43
CA ASP A 3 -13.57 -3.38 14.04
C ASP A 3 -12.34 -2.67 13.43
N SER A 4 -11.51 -3.47 12.74
CA SER A 4 -10.56 -3.00 11.71
C SER A 4 -11.26 -2.39 10.48
N THR A 5 -12.58 -2.21 10.54
CA THR A 5 -13.43 -1.53 9.55
C THR A 5 -13.57 -0.02 9.83
N THR A 6 -12.99 0.48 10.93
CA THR A 6 -12.97 1.90 11.21
C THR A 6 -12.06 2.61 10.22
N SER A 7 -12.65 3.46 9.39
CA SER A 7 -12.05 4.29 8.35
C SER A 7 -11.17 5.42 8.88
N THR A 8 -10.54 5.19 10.02
CA THR A 8 -9.78 6.19 10.73
C THR A 8 -8.39 6.31 10.13
N VAL A 9 -8.04 7.55 9.82
CA VAL A 9 -6.67 7.94 9.50
C VAL A 9 -5.76 7.57 10.68
N ILE A 10 -4.57 7.02 10.40
CA ILE A 10 -3.61 6.66 11.46
C ILE A 10 -3.00 7.92 12.06
N VAL A 11 -2.51 8.81 11.19
CA VAL A 11 -1.91 10.09 11.60
C VAL A 11 -2.95 11.19 11.45
N SER A 12 -3.54 11.58 12.58
CA SER A 12 -4.44 12.74 12.69
C SER A 12 -3.95 13.68 13.78
N GLU A 13 -4.51 14.89 13.85
CA GLU A 13 -4.27 15.79 14.97
C GLU A 13 -4.59 15.09 16.30
N PHE A 14 -3.65 15.17 17.24
CA PHE A 14 -3.83 14.69 18.60
C PHE A 14 -4.68 15.70 19.38
N ARG A 15 -5.86 15.29 19.86
CA ARG A 15 -6.80 16.20 20.52
C ARG A 15 -7.01 15.86 21.98
N SER A 16 -6.92 14.59 22.37
CA SER A 16 -7.04 14.19 23.77
C SER A 16 -6.32 12.85 24.08
N PRO A 17 -6.03 12.55 25.37
CA PRO A 17 -5.39 11.29 25.78
C PRO A 17 -6.15 10.03 25.35
N GLU A 18 -7.46 10.12 25.15
CA GLU A 18 -8.28 9.03 24.64
C GLU A 18 -7.87 8.61 23.21
N ASP A 19 -7.27 9.51 22.43
CA ASP A 19 -6.73 9.21 21.09
C ASP A 19 -5.55 8.22 21.13
N ILE A 20 -4.87 8.08 22.27
CA ILE A 20 -3.75 7.13 22.48
C ILE A 20 -4.25 5.68 22.51
N SER A 21 -5.52 5.45 22.88
CA SER A 21 -6.09 4.10 23.02
C SER A 21 -6.43 3.41 21.70
N ARG A 22 -6.09 4.03 20.55
CA ARG A 22 -6.34 3.50 19.21
C ARG A 22 -5.28 2.45 18.86
N CYS A 23 -5.68 1.18 18.77
CA CYS A 23 -4.84 0.11 18.21
C CYS A 23 -5.04 0.05 16.69
N PHE A 24 -3.95 0.13 15.93
CA PHE A 24 -3.99 -0.02 14.47
C PHE A 24 -3.18 -1.25 14.07
N ASP A 25 -3.80 -2.16 13.30
CA ASP A 25 -3.09 -3.30 12.68
C ASP A 25 -2.41 -2.91 11.35
N LYS A 26 -2.88 -1.80 10.75
CA LYS A 26 -2.42 -1.24 9.46
C LYS A 26 -0.91 -0.89 9.42
N PRO A 27 -0.26 -0.34 10.47
CA PRO A 27 1.15 0.08 10.40
C PRO A 27 2.17 -1.04 10.13
N ALA A 28 1.93 -2.28 10.59
CA ALA A 28 2.90 -3.36 10.37
C ALA A 28 2.98 -3.76 8.89
N THR A 29 1.84 -3.78 8.20
CA THR A 29 1.74 -4.11 6.76
C THR A 29 2.47 -3.08 5.89
N PHE A 30 2.62 -1.83 6.35
CA PHE A 30 3.36 -0.79 5.63
C PHE A 30 4.77 -1.22 5.26
N PHE A 31 5.54 -1.77 6.20
CA PHE A 31 6.94 -2.14 5.95
C PHE A 31 7.04 -3.26 4.91
N MET A 32 6.09 -4.21 4.95
CA MET A 32 6.04 -5.29 3.97
C MET A 32 5.68 -4.78 2.57
N MET A 33 4.74 -3.82 2.48
CA MET A 33 4.40 -3.14 1.23
C MET A 33 5.56 -2.25 0.72
N LEU A 34 6.30 -1.60 1.62
CA LEU A 34 7.44 -0.75 1.27
C LEU A 34 8.56 -1.59 0.63
N GLU A 35 8.95 -2.70 1.25
CA GLU A 35 9.90 -3.66 0.65
C GLU A 35 9.38 -4.21 -0.68
N LEU A 36 8.10 -4.60 -0.73
CA LEU A 36 7.49 -5.14 -1.94
C LEU A 36 7.59 -4.16 -3.10
N GLY A 37 7.16 -2.91 -2.93
CA GLY A 37 7.06 -1.93 -4.00
C GLY A 37 8.38 -1.26 -4.37
N PHE A 38 9.27 -1.08 -3.41
CA PHE A 38 10.45 -0.20 -3.58
C PHE A 38 11.78 -0.94 -3.49
N GLY A 39 11.74 -2.27 -3.30
CA GLY A 39 12.89 -3.14 -3.47
C GLY A 39 13.45 -3.66 -2.16
N GLN A 40 14.16 -4.78 -2.28
CA GLN A 40 14.69 -5.48 -1.12
C GLN A 40 15.74 -4.65 -0.38
N GLY A 41 15.61 -4.55 0.94
CA GLY A 41 16.54 -3.80 1.80
C GLY A 41 16.16 -2.33 2.01
N THR A 42 15.12 -1.82 1.34
CA THR A 42 14.59 -0.47 1.54
C THR A 42 14.26 -0.20 3.01
N VAL A 43 13.61 -1.14 3.70
CA VAL A 43 13.24 -0.97 5.11
C VAL A 43 14.48 -0.95 6.01
N ALA A 44 15.45 -1.84 5.74
CA ALA A 44 16.69 -1.86 6.52
C ALA A 44 17.47 -0.54 6.36
N GLN A 45 17.56 -0.03 5.14
CA GLN A 45 18.21 1.25 4.86
C GLN A 45 17.45 2.44 5.49
N MET A 46 16.11 2.44 5.43
CA MET A 46 15.27 3.45 6.08
C MET A 46 15.51 3.48 7.59
N ILE A 47 15.52 2.32 8.26
CA ILE A 47 15.78 2.22 9.70
C ILE A 47 17.17 2.75 10.04
N LYS A 48 18.18 2.37 9.27
CA LYS A 48 19.56 2.86 9.44
C LYS A 48 19.60 4.40 9.38
N LEU A 49 19.04 5.00 8.32
CA LEU A 49 19.01 6.45 8.15
C LEU A 49 18.25 7.17 9.27
N LEU A 50 17.10 6.62 9.71
CA LEU A 50 16.34 7.17 10.83
C LEU A 50 17.17 7.18 12.13
N MET A 51 17.83 6.06 12.44
CA MET A 51 18.66 5.94 13.64
C MET A 51 19.89 6.86 13.58
N GLU A 52 20.55 6.95 12.44
CA GLU A 52 21.72 7.81 12.27
C GLU A 52 21.38 9.29 12.44
N ARG A 53 20.24 9.75 11.89
CA ARG A 53 19.86 11.17 11.88
C ARG A 53 19.13 11.64 13.12
N TYR A 54 18.29 10.78 13.68
CA TYR A 54 17.37 11.14 14.74
C TYR A 54 17.63 10.37 16.04
N SER A 55 18.81 9.76 16.19
CA SER A 55 19.25 9.30 17.50
C SER A 55 19.23 10.47 18.49
N TYR A 56 18.53 10.27 19.61
CA TYR A 56 18.35 11.30 20.64
C TYR A 56 17.56 12.55 20.20
N ALA A 57 16.85 12.48 19.08
CA ALA A 57 15.98 13.54 18.57
C ALA A 57 14.58 12.99 18.23
N ASN A 58 13.69 13.90 17.82
CA ASN A 58 12.35 13.56 17.37
C ASN A 58 12.28 13.63 15.85
N ALA A 59 11.51 12.72 15.24
CA ALA A 59 11.19 12.73 13.81
C ALA A 59 9.67 12.73 13.63
N GLY A 60 9.17 13.68 12.85
CA GLY A 60 7.77 13.80 12.48
C GLY A 60 7.51 13.26 11.07
N MET A 61 6.32 13.54 10.54
CA MET A 61 5.87 12.99 9.26
C MET A 61 6.77 13.41 8.08
N LEU A 62 7.28 14.64 8.11
CA LEU A 62 8.15 15.17 7.07
C LEU A 62 9.50 14.46 7.05
N GLU A 63 10.10 14.27 8.23
CA GLU A 63 11.40 13.62 8.38
C GLU A 63 11.33 12.15 7.94
N TRP A 64 10.28 11.44 8.32
CA TRP A 64 10.04 10.07 7.87
C TRP A 64 9.86 9.98 6.36
N ARG A 65 9.06 10.88 5.78
CA ARG A 65 8.86 10.95 4.33
C ARG A 65 10.19 11.09 3.60
N GLN A 66 11.04 12.04 4.00
CA GLN A 66 12.35 12.26 3.39
C GLN A 66 13.29 11.06 3.50
N VAL A 67 13.34 10.42 4.67
CA VAL A 67 14.18 9.23 4.86
C VAL A 67 13.70 8.06 3.99
N ILE A 68 12.39 7.89 3.82
CA ILE A 68 11.83 6.84 2.96
C ILE A 68 12.14 7.11 1.49
N GLU A 69 11.99 8.35 1.02
CA GLU A 69 12.34 8.74 -0.35
C GLU A 69 13.83 8.44 -0.65
N GLU A 70 14.70 8.74 0.31
CA GLU A 70 16.14 8.46 0.19
C GLU A 70 16.47 6.98 0.24
N ALA A 71 15.89 6.22 1.18
CA ALA A 71 16.12 4.79 1.33
C ALA A 71 15.67 4.00 0.10
N ALA A 72 14.54 4.40 -0.50
CA ALA A 72 14.01 3.80 -1.72
C ALA A 72 14.63 4.38 -3.00
N ASN A 73 15.39 5.48 -2.89
CA ASN A 73 15.80 6.33 -4.01
C ASN A 73 14.63 6.64 -4.98
N ASN A 74 13.46 6.94 -4.41
CA ASN A 74 12.21 7.10 -5.15
C ASN A 74 11.21 7.99 -4.42
N VAL A 75 10.86 9.14 -5.03
CA VAL A 75 9.90 10.10 -4.48
C VAL A 75 8.52 9.49 -4.23
N LEU A 76 8.11 8.52 -5.06
CA LEU A 76 6.83 7.82 -4.90
C LEU A 76 6.76 7.02 -3.59
N ALA A 77 7.89 6.63 -3.01
CA ALA A 77 7.93 5.93 -1.72
C ALA A 77 7.53 6.85 -0.56
N GLY A 78 7.97 8.12 -0.61
CA GLY A 78 7.55 9.14 0.36
C GLY A 78 6.07 9.48 0.23
N GLU A 79 5.59 9.63 -1.00
CA GLU A 79 4.15 9.83 -1.26
C GLU A 79 3.32 8.63 -0.81
N PHE A 80 3.82 7.41 -1.02
CA PHE A 80 3.19 6.19 -0.53
C PHE A 80 3.04 6.21 0.98
N PHE A 81 4.13 6.51 1.71
CA PHE A 81 4.10 6.64 3.16
C PHE A 81 3.09 7.69 3.63
N GLU A 82 3.15 8.90 3.09
CA GLU A 82 2.24 9.97 3.49
C GLU A 82 0.79 9.56 3.26
N LYS A 83 0.44 9.07 2.07
CA LYS A 83 -0.92 8.64 1.74
C LYS A 83 -1.37 7.47 2.60
N TYR A 84 -0.51 6.49 2.85
CA TYR A 84 -0.86 5.30 3.63
C TYR A 84 -1.32 5.65 5.05
N PHE A 85 -0.65 6.60 5.69
CA PHE A 85 -0.91 7.00 7.07
C PHE A 85 -1.94 8.13 7.21
N THR A 86 -2.12 8.97 6.19
CA THR A 86 -3.01 10.14 6.24
C THR A 86 -4.33 9.99 5.48
N GLN A 87 -4.43 9.07 4.50
CA GLN A 87 -5.67 8.86 3.76
C GLN A 87 -6.63 7.93 4.53
N PRO A 88 -7.92 8.29 4.62
CA PRO A 88 -8.92 7.41 5.18
C PRO A 88 -9.32 6.31 4.18
N GLY A 89 -9.82 5.22 4.73
CA GLY A 89 -10.42 4.15 3.96
C GLY A 89 -9.45 3.07 3.49
N LEU A 90 -10.03 2.10 2.80
CA LEU A 90 -9.37 0.89 2.32
C LEU A 90 -9.43 0.89 0.80
N PRO A 91 -8.29 0.69 0.11
CA PRO A 91 -8.30 0.58 -1.34
C PRO A 91 -9.01 -0.69 -1.80
N LEU A 92 -9.82 -0.55 -2.83
CA LEU A 92 -10.56 -1.61 -3.49
C LEU A 92 -10.09 -1.71 -4.93
N ILE A 93 -9.61 -2.88 -5.33
CA ILE A 93 -9.07 -3.15 -6.66
C ILE A 93 -10.01 -4.10 -7.36
N TYR A 94 -10.70 -3.60 -8.38
CA TYR A 94 -11.49 -4.39 -9.30
C TYR A 94 -10.61 -4.94 -10.41
N VAL A 95 -10.72 -6.23 -10.65
CA VAL A 95 -9.94 -6.97 -11.63
C VAL A 95 -10.91 -7.49 -12.68
N SER A 96 -10.80 -6.98 -13.90
CA SER A 96 -11.55 -7.49 -15.04
C SER A 96 -10.63 -8.10 -16.09
N LEU A 97 -11.07 -9.25 -16.62
CA LEU A 97 -10.36 -9.93 -17.70
C LEU A 97 -10.65 -9.22 -19.02
N THR A 98 -9.60 -9.00 -19.80
CA THR A 98 -9.69 -8.46 -21.17
C THR A 98 -8.97 -9.40 -22.13
N ALA A 99 -9.22 -9.27 -23.43
CA ALA A 99 -8.57 -10.09 -24.46
C ALA A 99 -7.03 -10.03 -24.41
N ASN A 100 -6.46 -8.94 -23.88
CA ASN A 100 -5.01 -8.69 -23.89
C ASN A 100 -4.36 -8.80 -22.51
N GLY A 101 -5.13 -9.05 -21.45
CA GLY A 101 -4.63 -8.84 -20.10
C GLY A 101 -5.66 -8.74 -19.00
N LEU A 102 -5.18 -8.32 -17.83
CA LEU A 102 -6.03 -7.86 -16.73
C LEU A 102 -6.12 -6.34 -16.73
N LYS A 103 -7.33 -5.84 -16.56
CA LYS A 103 -7.58 -4.43 -16.26
C LYS A 103 -7.81 -4.29 -14.76
N LEU A 104 -6.94 -3.54 -14.10
CA LEU A 104 -7.10 -3.14 -12.72
C LEU A 104 -7.77 -1.78 -12.66
N THR A 105 -8.80 -1.64 -11.84
CA THR A 105 -9.42 -0.35 -11.52
C THR A 105 -9.46 -0.18 -10.01
N GLN A 106 -8.86 0.89 -9.48
CA GLN A 106 -8.90 1.16 -8.05
C GLN A 106 -9.97 2.19 -7.68
N THR A 107 -10.60 1.98 -6.53
CA THR A 107 -11.39 2.95 -5.80
C THR A 107 -11.02 2.88 -4.32
N VAL A 108 -11.55 3.79 -3.49
CA VAL A 108 -11.35 3.76 -2.04
C VAL A 108 -12.71 3.65 -1.36
N THR A 109 -12.81 2.75 -0.37
CA THR A 109 -14.04 2.58 0.40
C THR A 109 -13.86 2.93 1.89
N VAL A 110 -14.90 3.54 2.45
CA VAL A 110 -15.06 3.83 3.87
C VAL A 110 -16.42 3.32 4.29
N MET A 111 -16.49 2.48 5.33
CA MET A 111 -17.76 1.91 5.82
C MET A 111 -18.63 1.31 4.70
N LYS A 112 -18.01 0.59 3.77
CA LYS A 112 -18.65 -0.05 2.59
C LYS A 112 -19.22 0.92 1.54
N GLN A 113 -18.92 2.22 1.63
CA GLN A 113 -19.27 3.20 0.61
C GLN A 113 -18.03 3.62 -0.16
N VAL A 114 -18.13 3.74 -1.49
CA VAL A 114 -17.05 4.27 -2.31
C VAL A 114 -16.99 5.79 -2.11
N ILE A 115 -15.80 6.31 -1.83
CA ILE A 115 -15.57 7.74 -1.62
C ILE A 115 -14.71 8.32 -2.74
N ASN A 116 -14.96 9.59 -3.07
CA ASN A 116 -14.13 10.33 -4.01
C ASN A 116 -12.97 10.99 -3.26
N THR A 117 -11.87 10.25 -3.11
CA THR A 117 -10.62 10.73 -2.49
C THR A 117 -9.45 10.49 -3.44
N SER A 118 -8.31 11.09 -3.13
CA SER A 118 -7.05 10.80 -3.82
C SER A 118 -6.75 9.31 -3.80
N LEU A 119 -6.34 8.78 -4.95
CA LEU A 119 -6.00 7.38 -5.12
C LEU A 119 -4.86 6.96 -4.19
N ALA A 120 -4.94 5.71 -3.73
CA ALA A 120 -3.89 5.07 -2.96
C ALA A 120 -2.72 4.68 -3.87
N ILE A 121 -1.55 4.52 -3.26
CA ILE A 121 -0.38 3.93 -3.92
C ILE A 121 -0.25 2.51 -3.37
N ILE A 122 -0.40 1.53 -4.25
CA ILE A 122 -0.52 0.13 -3.85
C ILE A 122 0.52 -0.71 -4.60
N PRO A 123 1.60 -1.12 -3.95
CA PRO A 123 2.45 -2.20 -4.43
C PRO A 123 1.65 -3.50 -4.47
N LEU A 124 1.67 -4.20 -5.60
CA LEU A 124 0.97 -5.46 -5.82
C LEU A 124 1.92 -6.49 -6.38
N ASP A 125 1.94 -7.64 -5.73
CA ASP A 125 2.58 -8.84 -6.26
C ASP A 125 1.60 -9.55 -7.21
N ILE A 126 2.11 -10.06 -8.32
CA ILE A 126 1.33 -10.81 -9.31
C ILE A 126 2.04 -12.13 -9.54
N ALA A 127 1.34 -13.22 -9.20
CA ALA A 127 1.75 -14.57 -9.56
C ALA A 127 0.94 -15.07 -10.76
N ILE A 128 1.60 -15.87 -11.58
CA ILE A 128 0.95 -16.68 -12.61
C ILE A 128 1.00 -18.12 -12.11
N ILE A 129 -0.15 -18.80 -12.09
CA ILE A 129 -0.20 -20.21 -11.68
C ILE A 129 0.79 -21.00 -12.54
N ASP A 130 1.52 -21.90 -11.87
CA ASP A 130 2.55 -22.78 -12.45
C ASP A 130 3.81 -22.07 -13.00
N VAL A 131 3.95 -20.77 -12.76
CA VAL A 131 5.18 -20.01 -13.07
C VAL A 131 5.81 -19.53 -11.77
N PRO A 132 7.09 -19.84 -11.49
CA PRO A 132 7.76 -19.40 -10.27
C PRO A 132 8.02 -17.90 -10.25
N ASP A 133 8.11 -17.27 -11.42
CA ASP A 133 8.35 -15.84 -11.56
C ASP A 133 7.15 -15.02 -11.09
N ARG A 134 7.45 -14.01 -10.29
CA ARG A 134 6.49 -13.04 -9.79
C ARG A 134 6.82 -11.67 -10.32
N THR A 135 5.77 -10.91 -10.63
CA THR A 135 5.91 -9.53 -11.09
C THR A 135 5.33 -8.59 -10.05
N VAL A 136 6.13 -7.62 -9.63
CA VAL A 136 5.63 -6.53 -8.79
C VAL A 136 5.24 -5.34 -9.66
N ILE A 137 4.08 -4.77 -9.39
CA ILE A 137 3.66 -3.48 -9.95
C ILE A 137 3.30 -2.52 -8.83
N ILE A 138 3.46 -1.22 -9.07
CA ILE A 138 2.85 -0.18 -8.24
C ILE A 138 1.61 0.34 -8.98
N LEU A 139 0.45 0.28 -8.32
CA LEU A 139 -0.81 0.86 -8.78
C LEU A 139 -1.01 2.21 -8.08
N SER A 140 -0.72 3.30 -8.80
CA SER A 140 -0.91 4.69 -8.35
C SER A 140 -1.98 5.44 -9.16
N ASN A 141 -2.32 4.93 -10.34
CA ASN A 141 -3.35 5.48 -11.23
C ASN A 141 -4.69 4.78 -11.02
N GLN A 142 -5.78 5.40 -11.48
CA GLN A 142 -7.13 4.84 -11.31
C GLN A 142 -7.26 3.51 -12.03
N THR A 143 -6.67 3.40 -13.23
CA THR A 143 -6.72 2.19 -14.05
C THR A 143 -5.31 1.81 -14.48
N LYS A 144 -5.03 0.50 -14.54
CA LYS A 144 -3.79 -0.05 -15.08
C LYS A 144 -4.06 -1.34 -15.84
N MET A 145 -3.49 -1.46 -17.04
CA MET A 145 -3.52 -2.69 -17.82
C MET A 145 -2.27 -3.51 -17.52
N ILE A 146 -2.44 -4.80 -17.29
CA ILE A 146 -1.36 -5.79 -17.17
C ILE A 146 -1.50 -6.75 -18.34
N SER A 147 -0.49 -6.78 -19.21
CA SER A 147 -0.50 -7.69 -20.35
C SER A 147 -0.30 -9.14 -19.91
N LEU A 148 -1.11 -10.05 -20.47
CA LEU A 148 -0.91 -11.49 -20.33
C LEU A 148 0.25 -11.91 -21.24
N LYS A 149 1.41 -12.23 -20.65
CA LYS A 149 2.52 -12.87 -21.39
C LYS A 149 2.32 -14.38 -21.57
N HIS A 150 1.43 -14.98 -20.76
CA HIS A 150 1.20 -16.41 -20.68
C HIS A 150 -0.30 -16.69 -20.53
N ASN A 151 -0.77 -17.85 -21.02
CA ASN A 151 -2.16 -18.30 -20.90
C ASN A 151 -2.52 -18.83 -19.49
N GLY A 152 -1.70 -18.53 -18.48
CA GLY A 152 -1.89 -19.00 -17.11
C GLY A 152 -2.84 -18.10 -16.32
N LEU A 153 -3.45 -18.66 -15.28
CA LEU A 153 -4.31 -17.91 -14.37
C LEU A 153 -3.45 -16.96 -13.53
N MET A 154 -3.82 -15.67 -13.52
CA MET A 154 -3.11 -14.64 -12.77
C MET A 154 -3.79 -14.38 -11.42
N ILE A 155 -2.99 -14.36 -10.36
CA ILE A 155 -3.43 -14.04 -9.00
C ILE A 155 -2.69 -12.79 -8.54
N LEU A 156 -3.47 -11.76 -8.18
CA LEU A 156 -2.99 -10.56 -7.51
C LEU A 156 -2.89 -10.80 -6.00
N ASP A 157 -1.77 -10.36 -5.43
CA ASP A 157 -1.40 -10.46 -4.02
C ASP A 157 -1.60 -11.87 -3.41
N PRO A 158 -0.99 -12.91 -3.99
CA PRO A 158 -1.20 -14.30 -3.57
C PRO A 158 -0.86 -14.55 -2.09
N ASP A 159 0.15 -13.84 -1.57
CA ASP A 159 0.63 -13.97 -0.19
C ASP A 159 -0.03 -12.98 0.78
N ARG A 160 -1.00 -12.17 0.32
CA ARG A 160 -1.72 -11.16 1.12
C ARG A 160 -0.79 -10.16 1.80
N ARG A 161 0.21 -9.68 1.07
CA ARG A 161 1.21 -8.73 1.58
C ARG A 161 0.74 -7.28 1.48
N THR A 162 -0.39 -7.05 0.82
CA THR A 162 -0.91 -5.74 0.49
C THR A 162 -2.13 -5.41 1.33
N HIS A 163 -2.21 -4.16 1.82
CA HIS A 163 -3.40 -3.65 2.48
C HIS A 163 -4.41 -3.11 1.45
N ALA A 164 -5.08 -4.02 0.74
CA ALA A 164 -6.15 -3.72 -0.21
C ALA A 164 -7.15 -4.87 -0.29
N ILE A 165 -8.39 -4.58 -0.71
CA ILE A 165 -9.35 -5.61 -1.09
C ILE A 165 -9.26 -5.81 -2.60
N ILE A 166 -9.10 -7.05 -3.03
CA ILE A 166 -9.09 -7.42 -4.45
C ILE A 166 -10.40 -8.13 -4.78
N VAL A 167 -11.10 -7.63 -5.79
CA VAL A 167 -12.37 -8.17 -6.27
C VAL A 167 -12.20 -8.58 -7.72
N TYR A 168 -12.34 -9.87 -7.98
CA TYR A 168 -12.34 -10.42 -9.34
C TYR A 168 -13.77 -10.37 -9.89
N GLU A 169 -13.93 -9.77 -11.06
CA GLU A 169 -15.19 -9.80 -11.79
C GLU A 169 -15.47 -11.24 -12.26
N VAL A 170 -16.65 -11.76 -11.92
CA VAL A 170 -17.12 -13.05 -12.43
C VAL A 170 -17.87 -12.77 -13.72
N SER A 171 -17.42 -13.38 -14.82
CA SER A 171 -18.11 -13.38 -16.11
C SER A 171 -18.86 -14.69 -16.32
#